data_AF-A0A561DVQ1-F1
#
_entry.id   AF-A0A561DVQ1-F1
#
_cell.length_a   1.000
_cell.length_b   1.000
_cell.length_c   1.000
_cell.angle_alpha   90.00
_cell.angle_beta   90.00
_cell.angle_gamma   90.00
#
_symmetry.space_group_name_H-M   'P 1'
#
loop_
_entity.id
_entity.type
_entity.pdbx_description
1 polymer ?
#
loop_
_entity_poly.entity_id
_entity_poly.type
_entity_poly.pdbx_seq_one_letter_code
_entity_poly.pdbx_strand_id
1 'polypeptide(L)'
;MADSTRKIERVQLGVRMEKNLVKVLKGLAEFNDETLGELLERVVYHSFDPVPGDEGESCASPHSKRQLAAIETLRSTYGLSSDVHEPRTFERDLTEDGADLTENDDEN
;
A
#
# COMPACT_ATOMS: atom_id res chain seq x y z
N MET A 1 11.87 -19.44 -16.21
CA MET A 1 12.20 -18.03 -15.95
C MET A 1 12.49 -17.94 -14.47
N ALA A 2 13.63 -17.38 -14.07
CA ALA A 2 14.03 -17.38 -12.66
C ALA A 2 13.06 -16.53 -11.87
N ASP A 3 12.29 -17.18 -11.01
CA ASP A 3 11.42 -16.57 -10.01
C ASP A 3 12.33 -15.85 -9.00
N SER A 4 12.55 -14.56 -9.25
CA SER A 4 13.31 -13.67 -8.39
C SER A 4 12.39 -13.20 -7.25
N THR A 5 11.96 -14.13 -6.41
CA THR A 5 11.19 -13.81 -5.19
C THR A 5 12.10 -13.03 -4.24
N ARG A 6 12.06 -11.70 -4.32
CA ARG A 6 12.82 -10.82 -3.42
C ARG A 6 12.11 -10.82 -2.07
N LYS A 7 12.80 -11.26 -1.01
CA LYS A 7 12.29 -11.10 0.36
C LYS A 7 12.23 -9.60 0.69
N ILE A 8 11.05 -9.13 1.05
CA ILE A 8 10.80 -7.73 1.43
C ILE A 8 10.68 -7.65 2.95
N GLU A 9 11.48 -6.77 3.54
CA GLU A 9 11.38 -6.42 4.95
C GLU A 9 10.21 -5.46 5.14
N ARG A 10 9.36 -5.74 6.14
CA ARG A 10 8.15 -4.97 6.44
C ARG A 10 8.19 -4.48 7.86
N VAL A 11 7.67 -3.27 8.05
CA VAL A 11 7.65 -2.58 9.34
C VAL A 11 6.21 -2.20 9.66
N GLN A 12 5.77 -2.49 10.88
CA GLN A 12 4.44 -2.10 11.33
C GLN A 12 4.32 -0.57 11.41
N LEU A 13 3.33 -0.01 10.73
CA LEU A 13 3.09 1.43 10.70
C LEU A 13 2.01 1.82 11.72
N GLY A 14 2.33 2.81 12.57
CA GLY A 14 1.37 3.43 13.50
C GLY A 14 0.83 4.75 12.95
N VAL A 15 -0.25 4.70 12.16
CA VAL A 15 -0.88 5.90 11.54
C VAL A 15 -2.33 6.09 12.01
N ARG A 16 -2.80 7.34 11.99
CA ARG A 16 -4.23 7.67 12.16
C ARG A 16 -4.88 7.91 10.80
N MET A 17 -6.01 7.27 10.56
CA MET A 17 -6.76 7.38 9.31
C MET A 17 -8.27 7.48 9.62
N GLU A 18 -9.06 7.99 8.69
CA GLU A 18 -10.52 8.04 8.80
C GLU A 18 -11.11 6.62 8.92
N LYS A 19 -12.07 6.45 9.83
CA LYS A 19 -12.62 5.13 10.24
C LYS A 19 -13.23 4.37 9.07
N ASN A 20 -14.05 5.03 8.25
CA ASN A 20 -14.75 4.39 7.16
C ASN A 20 -13.84 4.09 5.97
N LEU A 21 -12.83 4.91 5.72
CA LEU A 21 -11.79 4.63 4.74
C LEU A 21 -11.07 3.33 5.07
N VAL A 22 -10.69 3.11 6.34
CA VAL A 22 -10.09 1.84 6.78
C VAL A 22 -11.03 0.66 6.56
N LYS A 23 -12.34 0.82 6.81
CA LYS A 23 -13.33 -0.24 6.54
C LYS A 23 -13.41 -0.59 5.06
N VAL A 24 -13.44 0.42 4.18
CA VAL A 24 -13.45 0.22 2.73
C VAL A 24 -12.18 -0.48 2.26
N LEU A 25 -11.01 -0.06 2.76
CA LEU A 25 -9.73 -0.68 2.42
C LEU A 25 -9.67 -2.15 2.87
N LYS A 26 -10.11 -2.46 4.10
CA LYS A 26 -10.18 -3.84 4.59
C LYS A 26 -11.13 -4.70 3.76
N GLY A 27 -12.32 -4.20 3.44
CA GLY A 27 -13.28 -4.92 2.60
C GLY A 27 -12.78 -5.16 1.18
N LEU A 28 -12.05 -4.20 0.61
CA LEU A 28 -11.44 -4.35 -0.72
C LEU A 28 -10.29 -5.37 -0.70
N ALA A 29 -9.48 -5.37 0.36
CA ALA A 29 -8.39 -6.32 0.52
C ALA A 29 -8.93 -7.76 0.59
N GLU A 30 -9.96 -7.98 1.43
CA GLU A 30 -10.67 -9.26 1.53
C GLU A 30 -11.25 -9.71 0.18
N PHE A 31 -11.88 -8.78 -0.56
CA PHE A 31 -12.45 -9.08 -1.88
C PHE A 31 -11.39 -9.52 -2.91
N ASN A 32 -10.15 -9.06 -2.79
CA ASN A 32 -9.04 -9.38 -3.68
C ASN A 32 -8.17 -10.54 -3.17
N ASP A 33 -8.52 -11.19 -2.06
CA ASP A 33 -7.68 -12.18 -1.37
C ASP A 33 -6.26 -11.67 -1.00
N GLU A 34 -6.14 -10.35 -0.75
CA GLU A 34 -4.89 -9.67 -0.38
C GLU A 34 -4.97 -9.13 1.06
N THR A 35 -3.83 -8.97 1.73
CA THR A 35 -3.75 -8.31 3.03
C THR A 35 -3.93 -6.79 2.87
N LEU A 36 -4.35 -6.11 3.94
CA LEU A 36 -4.41 -4.64 3.94
C LEU A 36 -3.05 -3.99 3.61
N GLY A 37 -1.95 -4.61 4.06
CA GLY A 37 -0.58 -4.18 3.75
C GLY A 37 -0.27 -4.26 2.25
N GLU A 38 -0.62 -5.37 1.60
CA GLU A 38 -0.45 -5.55 0.14
C GLU A 38 -1.25 -4.53 -0.67
N LEU A 39 -2.52 -4.31 -0.30
CA LEU A 39 -3.36 -3.30 -0.94
C LEU A 39 -2.75 -1.90 -0.77
N LEU A 40 -2.32 -1.54 0.44
CA LEU A 40 -1.71 -0.24 0.73
C LEU A 40 -0.40 -0.05 -0.04
N GLU A 41 0.49 -1.05 -0.05
CA GLU A 41 1.70 -1.03 -0.86
C GLU A 41 1.34 -0.77 -2.32
N ARG A 42 0.42 -1.55 -2.91
CA ARG A 42 0.01 -1.40 -4.31
C ARG A 42 -0.50 0.00 -4.63
N VAL A 43 -1.38 0.56 -3.79
CA VAL A 43 -1.91 1.92 -3.96
C VAL A 43 -0.79 2.97 -3.87
N VAL A 44 0.12 2.85 -2.91
CA VAL A 44 1.25 3.77 -2.75
C VAL A 44 2.21 3.68 -3.93
N TYR A 45 2.53 2.48 -4.41
CA TYR A 45 3.36 2.30 -5.60
C TYR A 45 2.75 2.95 -6.83
N HIS A 46 1.44 2.76 -7.07
CA HIS A 46 0.74 3.45 -8.15
C HIS A 46 0.76 4.97 -7.98
N SER A 47 0.65 5.48 -6.76
CA SER A 47 0.72 6.93 -6.52
C SER A 47 2.06 7.56 -6.89
N PHE A 48 3.14 6.77 -6.86
CA PHE A 48 4.50 7.23 -7.20
C PHE A 48 4.81 7.22 -8.70
N ASP A 49 4.01 6.53 -9.50
CA ASP A 49 4.21 6.41 -10.93
C ASP A 49 3.25 7.35 -11.67
N PRO A 50 3.73 8.53 -12.12
CA PRO A 50 2.88 9.52 -12.75
C PRO A 50 2.41 9.04 -14.12
N VAL A 51 1.20 9.45 -14.50
CA VAL A 51 0.70 9.26 -15.86
C VAL A 51 1.41 10.26 -16.78
N PRO A 52 2.15 9.80 -17.83
CA PRO A 52 2.86 10.70 -18.72
C PRO A 52 1.92 11.73 -19.36
N GLY A 53 2.25 13.01 -19.20
CA GLY A 53 1.44 14.12 -19.72
C GLY A 53 0.36 14.65 -18.78
N ASP A 54 0.18 14.05 -17.60
CA ASP A 54 -0.87 14.40 -16.61
C ASP A 54 -0.29 14.54 -15.18
N GLU A 55 1.00 14.86 -15.10
CA GLU A 55 1.78 14.97 -13.87
C GLU A 55 1.27 16.09 -12.96
N GLY A 56 0.48 15.72 -11.94
CA GLY A 56 -0.04 16.63 -10.93
C GLY A 56 -1.36 17.31 -11.28
N GLU A 57 -2.07 16.80 -12.30
CA GLU A 57 -3.36 17.35 -12.75
C GLU A 57 -4.54 16.39 -12.57
N SER A 58 -4.30 15.09 -12.38
CA SER A 58 -5.38 14.09 -12.20
C SER A 58 -5.26 13.20 -10.97
N CYS A 59 -6.37 12.53 -10.65
CA CYS A 59 -6.47 11.55 -9.57
C CYS A 59 -5.47 10.39 -9.69
N ALA A 60 -4.95 10.13 -10.89
CA ALA A 60 -3.95 9.07 -11.12
C ALA A 60 -2.52 9.54 -10.78
N SER A 61 -2.25 10.84 -10.73
CA SER A 61 -0.96 11.42 -10.34
C SER A 61 -1.16 12.45 -9.22
N PRO A 62 -1.36 12.02 -7.97
CA PRO A 62 -1.68 12.92 -6.84
C PRO A 62 -0.52 13.82 -6.42
N HIS A 63 0.64 13.69 -7.07
CA HIS A 63 1.86 14.40 -6.75
C HIS A 63 2.21 15.41 -7.85
N SER A 64 2.60 16.61 -7.45
CA SER A 64 3.17 17.61 -8.35
C SER A 64 4.52 17.14 -8.92
N LYS A 65 4.94 17.73 -10.04
CA LYS A 65 6.28 17.48 -10.65
C LYS A 65 7.43 17.61 -9.67
N ARG A 66 7.36 18.57 -8.74
CA ARG A 66 8.36 18.75 -7.68
C ARG A 66 8.36 17.59 -6.69
N GLN A 67 7.20 17.08 -6.31
CA GLN A 67 7.08 15.93 -5.40
C GLN A 67 7.54 14.64 -6.08
N LEU A 68 7.21 14.45 -7.36
CA LEU A 68 7.65 13.31 -8.16
C LEU A 68 9.19 13.23 -8.27
N ALA A 69 9.85 14.36 -8.52
CA ALA A 69 11.31 14.43 -8.52
C ALA A 69 11.92 14.08 -7.14
N ALA A 70 11.26 14.49 -6.06
CA ALA A 70 11.68 14.12 -4.70
C ALA A 70 11.47 12.63 -4.44
N ILE A 71 10.34 12.06 -4.87
CA ILE A 71 10.04 10.62 -4.77
C ILE A 71 11.11 9.81 -5.51
N GLU A 72 11.47 10.18 -6.73
CA GLU A 72 12.51 9.48 -7.51
C GLU A 72 13.87 9.48 -6.79
N THR A 73 14.26 10.63 -6.23
CA THR A 73 15.49 10.76 -5.43
C THR A 73 15.47 9.86 -4.19
N LEU A 74 14.34 9.83 -3.48
CA LEU A 74 14.17 8.99 -2.28
C LEU A 74 14.16 7.50 -2.65
N ARG A 75 13.52 7.10 -3.75
CA ARG A 75 13.53 5.71 -4.25
C ARG A 75 14.96 5.24 -4.51
N SER A 76 15.77 6.06 -5.16
CA SER A 76 17.20 5.77 -5.41
C SER A 76 17.99 5.64 -4.10
N THR A 77 17.75 6.52 -3.13
CA THR A 77 18.46 6.54 -1.84
C THR A 77 18.15 5.30 -1.00
N TYR A 78 16.91 4.84 -0.98
CA TYR A 78 16.47 3.71 -0.17
C TYR A 78 16.44 2.37 -0.93
N GLY A 79 16.84 2.33 -2.21
CA GLY A 79 16.90 1.11 -3.01
C GLY A 79 15.53 0.50 -3.35
N LEU A 80 14.48 1.33 -3.46
CA LEU A 80 13.13 0.92 -3.83
C LEU A 80 13.07 0.63 -5.34
N SER A 81 12.75 -0.60 -5.75
CA SER A 81 12.60 -0.94 -7.18
C SER A 81 11.37 -0.24 -7.79
N SER A 82 11.47 0.10 -9.07
CA SER A 82 10.39 0.78 -9.80
C SER A 82 9.27 -0.15 -10.27
N ASP A 83 9.42 -1.46 -10.11
CA ASP A 83 8.47 -2.42 -10.65
C ASP A 83 7.29 -2.64 -9.70
N VAL A 84 6.13 -2.10 -10.09
CA VAL A 84 4.84 -2.26 -9.41
C VAL A 84 4.27 -3.67 -9.59
N HIS A 85 4.78 -4.42 -10.59
CA HIS A 85 4.30 -5.75 -10.95
C HIS A 85 5.26 -6.88 -10.54
N GLU A 86 6.35 -6.56 -9.82
CA GLU A 86 7.20 -7.59 -9.25
C GLU A 86 6.37 -8.46 -8.28
N PRO A 87 6.35 -9.80 -8.46
CA PRO A 87 5.66 -10.68 -7.53
C PRO A 87 6.35 -10.63 -6.17
N ARG A 88 5.64 -10.09 -5.18
CA ARG A 88 6.13 -9.92 -3.82
C ARG A 88 5.42 -10.89 -2.92
N THR A 89 6.10 -11.97 -2.56
CA THR A 89 5.53 -12.92 -1.61
C THR A 89 5.53 -12.30 -0.21
N PHE A 90 4.34 -12.12 0.35
CA PHE A 90 4.17 -11.99 1.79
C PHE A 90 4.33 -13.38 2.41
N GLU A 91 5.27 -13.51 3.34
CA GLU A 91 5.18 -14.61 4.30
C GLU A 91 4.00 -14.23 5.22
N ARG A 92 2.85 -14.87 5.02
CA ARG A 92 1.65 -14.61 5.84
C ARG A 92 2.00 -14.99 7.28
N ASP A 93 2.23 -14.00 8.13
CA ASP A 93 2.43 -14.24 9.55
C ASP A 93 1.06 -14.58 10.14
N LEU A 94 0.81 -15.88 10.36
CA LEU A 94 -0.50 -16.43 10.77
C LEU A 94 -0.89 -16.06 12.21
N THR A 95 -0.22 -15.08 12.81
CA THR A 95 -0.30 -14.78 14.25
C THR A 95 -1.18 -13.59 14.61
N GLU A 96 -1.66 -12.78 13.65
CA GLU A 96 -2.33 -11.50 13.97
C GLU A 96 -3.77 -11.33 13.46
N ASP A 97 -4.39 -12.35 12.84
CA ASP A 97 -5.80 -12.28 12.42
C ASP A 97 -6.82 -12.46 13.57
N GLY A 98 -6.36 -12.38 14.82
CA GLY A 98 -7.16 -12.51 16.04
C GLY A 98 -7.55 -11.21 16.72
N ALA A 99 -7.72 -10.10 15.98
CA ALA A 99 -8.30 -8.88 16.54
C ALA A 99 -9.83 -8.99 16.57
N ASP A 100 -10.29 -9.70 17.60
CA ASP A 100 -11.60 -9.65 18.21
C ASP A 100 -12.23 -8.25 18.09
N LEU A 101 -13.09 -8.07 17.08
CA LEU A 101 -14.08 -7.00 17.08
C LEU A 101 -15.23 -7.48 17.95
N THR A 102 -14.99 -7.60 19.26
CA THR A 102 -16.08 -7.75 20.20
C THR A 102 -16.95 -6.51 20.08
N GLU A 103 -18.19 -6.79 19.69
CA GLU A 103 -19.36 -5.94 19.73
C GLU A 103 -19.30 -5.01 20.95
N ASN A 104 -19.26 -3.71 20.70
CA ASN A 104 -19.91 -2.77 21.59
C ASN A 104 -21.14 -2.26 20.84
N ASP A 105 -22.18 -3.09 20.90
CA ASP A 105 -23.57 -2.64 20.87
C ASP A 105 -23.77 -1.72 22.08
N ASP A 106 -23.41 -0.44 21.93
CA ASP A 106 -23.91 0.58 22.84
C ASP A 106 -25.30 1.00 22.36
N GLU A 107 -26.30 0.20 22.78
CA GLU A 107 -27.62 0.73 23.10
C GLU A 107 -27.48 1.78 24.21
N ASN A 108 -27.71 3.06 23.88
CA ASN A 108 -28.56 4.00 24.63
C ASN A 108 -28.63 5.37 23.92
#